data_AF-A0A959UYC7-F1
#
_entry.id   AF-A0A959UYC7-F1
#
_cell.length_a   1.000
_cell.length_b   1.000
_cell.length_c   1.000
_cell.angle_alpha   90.00
_cell.angle_beta   90.00
_cell.angle_gamma   90.00
#
_symmetry.space_group_name_H-M   'P 1'
#
loop_
_entity.id
_entity.type
_entity.pdbx_description
1 polymer ?
#
loop_
_entity_poly.entity_id
_entity_poly.type
_entity_poly.pdbx_seq_one_letter_code
_entity_poly.pdbx_strand_id
1 'polypeptide(L)'
;TFTPMDLTYARAVVFQNEAHGLSISGCVFQGSTSQSLSLQQERRLVVTEQAFIGAGNSDDVLLSYNTFVNGTAAVYLYFHGIGGARAQDLVIQHNTFRDQFGVGMELNNAVADMHDNVLTAEDVLFYTGIRCAHVEQSEIHDNDVRASAINDCTALEYSNTQSTTGNRIYNNRLYARGGTQTWGLAVFNLWGTEIVFNSVLVEGDTPPEAHAFYHLSNFDDGEDTEVRNNIFANQAGGRAWHVKQPANVAQEDHNVLFTTGDTLASLGSTHYLDLASYQSGSGLSTNSVDLDPVFALAPDLHLNSCVLDGMAVPVAWVLFDADNDARSPVSPDPGADEFTFSAGPFSAPPDTILSSELPYTLSAPDSGPWAWNTGQNTRDIQVNMGGTYSCTFTDVNGCSWEVEYALVVEISTGVEASKTAEEVLPYPIPAADRVFLPGLEVPTGIQLFTTDGRLMRQELLTAPMLTVSDLSNGTYLLRVNGTEHVPVRIQVLR
;
A
#
# COMPACT_ATOMS: atom_id res chain seq x y z
N THR A 1 -16.29 -15.57 -22.86
CA THR A 1 -17.09 -14.45 -22.35
C THR A 1 -18.57 -14.76 -22.53
N PHE A 2 -19.38 -14.60 -21.48
CA PHE A 2 -20.83 -14.73 -21.49
C PHE A 2 -21.46 -13.35 -21.29
N THR A 3 -22.29 -12.93 -22.23
CA THR A 3 -23.03 -11.67 -22.18
C THR A 3 -24.49 -11.96 -22.50
N PRO A 4 -25.41 -11.89 -21.53
CA PRO A 4 -26.83 -12.08 -21.79
C PRO A 4 -27.34 -11.05 -22.80
N MET A 5 -28.03 -11.49 -23.84
CA MET A 5 -28.54 -10.60 -24.90
C MET A 5 -29.80 -9.84 -24.47
N ASP A 6 -30.53 -10.38 -23.49
CA ASP A 6 -31.65 -9.70 -22.86
C ASP A 6 -31.13 -8.88 -21.67
N LEU A 7 -31.19 -7.56 -21.79
CA LEU A 7 -30.72 -6.64 -20.75
C LEU A 7 -31.67 -6.56 -19.54
N THR A 8 -32.88 -7.12 -19.69
CA THR A 8 -33.95 -7.18 -18.68
C THR A 8 -33.90 -8.52 -17.93
N TYR A 9 -33.74 -9.63 -18.66
CA TYR A 9 -33.57 -11.00 -18.14
C TYR A 9 -32.13 -11.48 -18.40
N ALA A 10 -31.19 -10.89 -17.67
CA ALA A 10 -29.75 -11.00 -17.91
C ALA A 10 -29.08 -12.09 -17.06
N ARG A 11 -29.47 -13.35 -17.25
CA ARG A 11 -28.81 -14.52 -16.64
C ARG A 11 -27.87 -15.20 -17.64
N ALA A 12 -26.72 -15.67 -17.16
CA ALA A 12 -25.72 -16.32 -18.01
C ALA A 12 -25.71 -17.85 -17.85
N VAL A 13 -25.72 -18.34 -16.62
CA VAL A 13 -25.76 -19.77 -16.30
C VAL A 13 -26.83 -20.01 -15.25
N VAL A 14 -27.72 -20.98 -15.54
CA VAL A 14 -28.80 -21.37 -14.65
C VAL A 14 -28.69 -22.87 -14.38
N PHE A 15 -28.47 -23.24 -13.12
CA PHE A 15 -28.51 -24.62 -12.67
C PHE A 15 -29.94 -25.00 -12.31
N GLN A 16 -30.57 -25.86 -13.12
CA GLN A 16 -31.92 -26.33 -12.84
C GLN A 16 -31.88 -27.59 -11.99
N ASN A 17 -32.50 -27.53 -10.81
CA ASN A 17 -32.54 -28.62 -9.82
C ASN A 17 -31.17 -28.91 -9.17
N GLU A 18 -30.32 -29.73 -9.77
CA GLU A 18 -29.07 -30.19 -9.16
C GLU A 18 -27.86 -29.83 -10.02
N ALA A 19 -26.74 -29.51 -9.38
CA ALA A 19 -25.44 -29.32 -10.03
C ALA A 19 -24.45 -30.35 -9.48
N HIS A 20 -23.89 -31.18 -10.36
CA HIS A 20 -22.95 -32.24 -10.02
C HIS A 20 -21.72 -32.18 -10.93
N GLY A 21 -20.51 -32.18 -10.36
CA GLY A 21 -19.26 -32.32 -11.09
C GLY A 21 -18.99 -31.17 -12.08
N LEU A 22 -19.30 -29.95 -11.66
CA LEU A 22 -19.23 -28.76 -12.51
C LEU A 22 -17.98 -27.94 -12.18
N SER A 23 -17.20 -27.61 -13.21
CA SER A 23 -16.16 -26.58 -13.12
C SER A 23 -16.41 -25.46 -14.12
N ILE A 24 -16.49 -24.23 -13.63
CA ILE A 24 -16.48 -23.01 -14.45
C ILE A 24 -15.18 -22.29 -14.13
N SER A 25 -14.29 -22.21 -15.13
CA SER A 25 -12.98 -21.61 -14.95
C SER A 25 -12.55 -20.72 -16.09
N GLY A 26 -11.83 -19.63 -15.79
CA GLY A 26 -11.26 -18.72 -16.79
C GLY A 26 -12.31 -17.97 -17.62
N CYS A 27 -13.54 -17.87 -17.13
CA CYS A 27 -14.64 -17.23 -17.85
C CYS A 27 -14.81 -15.76 -17.47
N VAL A 28 -15.37 -14.97 -18.40
CA VAL A 28 -15.77 -13.58 -18.15
C VAL A 28 -17.27 -13.48 -18.33
N PHE A 29 -17.99 -12.96 -17.33
CA PHE A 29 -19.42 -12.74 -17.32
C PHE A 29 -19.73 -11.25 -17.27
N GLN A 30 -20.57 -10.77 -18.17
CA GLN A 30 -20.98 -9.35 -18.23
C GLN A 30 -22.48 -9.23 -17.98
N GLY A 31 -22.85 -8.64 -16.85
CA GLY A 31 -24.23 -8.43 -16.41
C GLY A 31 -24.82 -7.10 -16.84
N SER A 32 -26.08 -6.89 -16.45
CA SER A 32 -26.80 -5.65 -16.69
C SER A 32 -26.22 -4.51 -15.85
N THR A 33 -26.02 -3.34 -16.46
CA THR A 33 -25.62 -2.10 -15.76
C THR A 33 -26.80 -1.42 -15.05
N SER A 34 -28.03 -1.91 -15.25
CA SER A 34 -29.20 -1.36 -14.59
C SER A 34 -29.15 -1.69 -13.09
N GLN A 35 -29.19 -0.65 -12.27
CA GLN A 35 -29.32 -0.75 -10.81
C GLN A 35 -30.78 -0.61 -10.34
N SER A 36 -31.76 -0.77 -11.25
CA SER A 36 -33.18 -0.77 -10.87
C SER A 36 -33.46 -1.91 -9.89
N LEU A 37 -34.36 -1.71 -8.92
CA LEU A 37 -34.82 -2.79 -8.04
C LEU A 37 -35.89 -3.70 -8.70
N SER A 38 -36.46 -3.27 -9.82
CA SER A 38 -37.47 -4.05 -10.57
C SER A 38 -36.80 -5.21 -11.32
N LEU A 39 -37.19 -6.47 -11.12
CA LEU A 39 -36.57 -7.63 -11.81
C LEU A 39 -35.10 -7.89 -11.39
N GLN A 40 -34.77 -7.59 -10.14
CA GLN A 40 -33.43 -7.83 -9.56
C GLN A 40 -33.02 -9.31 -9.58
N GLN A 41 -33.97 -10.24 -9.43
CA GLN A 41 -33.73 -11.69 -9.53
C GLN A 41 -33.33 -12.12 -10.96
N GLU A 42 -33.75 -11.36 -11.96
CA GLU A 42 -33.53 -11.68 -13.37
C GLU A 42 -32.17 -11.21 -13.89
N ARG A 43 -31.40 -10.48 -13.09
CA ARG A 43 -30.10 -9.90 -13.45
C ARG A 43 -28.94 -10.53 -12.67
N ARG A 44 -29.10 -11.80 -12.29
CA ARG A 44 -28.09 -12.63 -11.62
C ARG A 44 -27.31 -13.45 -12.65
N LEU A 45 -25.99 -13.44 -12.62
CA LEU A 45 -25.18 -14.04 -13.69
C LEU A 45 -25.16 -15.56 -13.63
N VAL A 46 -24.70 -16.13 -12.51
CA VAL A 46 -24.66 -17.57 -12.25
C VAL A 46 -25.63 -17.86 -11.12
N VAL A 47 -26.66 -18.67 -11.38
CA VAL A 47 -27.75 -18.88 -10.44
C VAL A 47 -28.19 -20.33 -10.38
N THR A 48 -28.57 -20.80 -9.19
CA THR A 48 -29.37 -22.02 -9.03
C THR A 48 -30.85 -21.68 -9.06
N GLU A 49 -31.62 -22.46 -9.81
CA GLU A 49 -33.08 -22.47 -9.76
C GLU A 49 -33.55 -23.88 -9.43
N GLN A 50 -33.96 -24.08 -8.19
CA GLN A 50 -34.61 -25.32 -7.77
C GLN A 50 -36.13 -25.14 -7.78
N ALA A 51 -36.80 -25.84 -8.70
CA ALA A 51 -38.26 -25.81 -8.83
C ALA A 51 -38.97 -26.84 -7.94
N PHE A 52 -38.25 -27.79 -7.33
CA PHE A 52 -38.81 -28.89 -6.54
C PHE A 52 -38.15 -29.05 -5.18
N ILE A 53 -38.96 -28.99 -4.12
CA ILE A 53 -38.62 -29.45 -2.77
C ILE A 53 -38.56 -30.99 -2.85
N GLY A 54 -37.37 -31.57 -3.06
CA GLY A 54 -37.20 -33.01 -3.27
C GLY A 54 -36.15 -33.42 -4.30
N ALA A 55 -35.43 -32.49 -4.91
CA ALA A 55 -34.20 -32.80 -5.66
C ALA A 55 -33.09 -33.24 -4.68
N GLY A 56 -32.18 -34.11 -5.13
CA GLY A 56 -30.95 -34.48 -4.42
C GLY A 56 -30.03 -33.28 -4.16
N ASN A 57 -28.89 -33.53 -3.52
CA ASN A 57 -27.90 -32.48 -3.24
C ASN A 57 -27.20 -32.03 -4.53
N SER A 58 -26.62 -30.83 -4.51
CA SER A 58 -25.63 -30.42 -5.52
C SER A 58 -24.24 -30.61 -4.93
N ASP A 59 -23.36 -31.32 -5.61
CA ASP A 59 -22.03 -31.63 -5.11
C ASP A 59 -20.96 -31.36 -6.19
N ASP A 60 -19.70 -31.18 -5.79
CA ASP A 60 -18.55 -30.99 -6.69
C ASP A 60 -18.70 -29.77 -7.63
N VAL A 61 -18.88 -28.57 -7.05
CA VAL A 61 -18.98 -27.32 -7.82
C VAL A 61 -17.73 -26.48 -7.61
N LEU A 62 -17.00 -26.20 -8.69
CA LEU A 62 -15.82 -25.34 -8.70
C LEU A 62 -16.05 -24.09 -9.55
N LEU A 63 -15.98 -22.92 -8.92
CA LEU A 63 -15.91 -21.63 -9.60
C LEU A 63 -14.52 -21.04 -9.37
N SER A 64 -13.68 -21.02 -10.40
CA SER A 64 -12.29 -20.56 -10.25
C SER A 64 -11.83 -19.58 -11.33
N TYR A 65 -11.04 -18.56 -11.00
CA TYR A 65 -10.41 -17.68 -12.01
C TYR A 65 -11.40 -17.02 -12.98
N ASN A 66 -12.64 -16.77 -12.55
CA ASN A 66 -13.64 -16.09 -13.36
C ASN A 66 -13.66 -14.59 -13.08
N THR A 67 -14.06 -13.79 -14.06
CA THR A 67 -14.36 -12.37 -13.88
C THR A 67 -15.85 -12.11 -14.05
N PHE A 68 -16.50 -11.55 -13.05
CA PHE A 68 -17.90 -11.11 -13.10
C PHE A 68 -17.97 -9.59 -13.07
N VAL A 69 -18.66 -8.98 -14.03
CA VAL A 69 -18.78 -7.52 -14.14
C VAL A 69 -20.25 -7.15 -14.24
N ASN A 70 -20.71 -6.19 -13.41
CA ASN A 70 -22.10 -5.74 -13.32
C ASN A 70 -23.11 -6.86 -12.96
N GLY A 71 -24.39 -6.52 -12.95
CA GLY A 71 -25.49 -7.40 -12.54
C GLY A 71 -25.98 -7.12 -11.11
N THR A 72 -27.14 -7.66 -10.76
CA THR A 72 -27.62 -7.60 -9.37
C THR A 72 -26.83 -8.56 -8.49
N ALA A 73 -26.56 -9.77 -9.00
CA ALA A 73 -25.67 -10.72 -8.36
C ALA A 73 -24.74 -11.36 -9.38
N ALA A 74 -23.50 -11.64 -9.00
CA ALA A 74 -22.61 -12.42 -9.86
C ALA A 74 -22.85 -13.91 -9.65
N VAL A 75 -22.78 -14.37 -8.41
CA VAL A 75 -22.98 -15.78 -8.05
C VAL A 75 -24.10 -15.86 -7.01
N TYR A 76 -25.14 -16.65 -7.31
CA TYR A 76 -26.27 -16.88 -6.43
C TYR A 76 -26.57 -18.38 -6.36
N LEU A 77 -25.96 -19.06 -5.39
CA LEU A 77 -26.09 -20.50 -5.22
C LEU A 77 -26.96 -20.78 -3.99
N TYR A 78 -28.25 -20.92 -4.24
CA TYR A 78 -29.22 -21.30 -3.22
C TYR A 78 -29.57 -22.78 -3.39
N PHE A 79 -29.11 -23.62 -2.47
CA PHE A 79 -29.37 -25.05 -2.49
C PHE A 79 -30.49 -25.43 -1.51
N HIS A 80 -31.30 -26.43 -1.86
CA HIS A 80 -32.23 -27.08 -0.95
C HIS A 80 -31.99 -28.58 -1.01
N GLY A 81 -31.57 -29.18 0.11
CA GLY A 81 -31.42 -30.63 0.21
C GLY A 81 -32.62 -31.30 0.89
N ILE A 82 -32.80 -32.59 0.62
CA ILE A 82 -33.82 -33.42 1.27
C ILE A 82 -33.41 -33.69 2.72
N GLY A 83 -34.33 -33.49 3.66
CA GLY A 83 -34.09 -33.87 5.07
C GLY A 83 -32.99 -33.07 5.77
N GLY A 84 -32.69 -31.85 5.31
CA GLY A 84 -31.63 -31.00 5.87
C GLY A 84 -30.24 -31.26 5.28
N ALA A 85 -30.15 -32.03 4.19
CA ALA A 85 -28.89 -32.26 3.50
C ALA A 85 -28.36 -30.97 2.85
N ARG A 86 -27.02 -30.84 2.80
CA ARG A 86 -26.31 -29.67 2.27
C ARG A 86 -25.54 -30.05 1.01
N ALA A 87 -25.40 -29.08 0.12
CA ALA A 87 -24.46 -29.19 -0.99
C ALA A 87 -23.04 -29.42 -0.45
N GLN A 88 -22.28 -30.34 -1.04
CA GLN A 88 -20.90 -30.66 -0.62
C GLN A 88 -19.88 -30.23 -1.66
N ASP A 89 -18.62 -30.12 -1.24
CA ASP A 89 -17.46 -29.93 -2.13
C ASP A 89 -17.62 -28.71 -3.07
N LEU A 90 -18.16 -27.62 -2.53
CA LEU A 90 -18.25 -26.33 -3.22
C LEU A 90 -16.97 -25.53 -2.97
N VAL A 91 -16.28 -25.17 -4.05
CA VAL A 91 -15.09 -24.31 -4.00
C VAL A 91 -15.30 -23.08 -4.88
N ILE A 92 -15.17 -21.89 -4.29
CA ILE A 92 -15.22 -20.61 -5.00
C ILE A 92 -13.90 -19.89 -4.73
N GLN A 93 -12.99 -19.89 -5.71
CA GLN A 93 -11.64 -19.37 -5.51
C GLN A 93 -11.07 -18.50 -6.62
N HIS A 94 -10.18 -17.56 -6.31
CA HIS A 94 -9.47 -16.75 -7.31
C HIS A 94 -10.38 -16.02 -8.31
N ASN A 95 -11.65 -15.75 -7.98
CA ASN A 95 -12.55 -15.03 -8.86
C ASN A 95 -12.47 -13.53 -8.59
N THR A 96 -12.76 -12.74 -9.63
CA THR A 96 -12.85 -11.29 -9.55
C THR A 96 -14.27 -10.83 -9.79
N PHE A 97 -14.83 -10.07 -8.87
CA PHE A 97 -16.18 -9.52 -8.92
C PHE A 97 -16.10 -7.99 -8.98
N ARG A 98 -16.80 -7.38 -9.93
CA ARG A 98 -16.80 -5.93 -10.16
C ARG A 98 -18.21 -5.40 -10.34
N ASP A 99 -18.59 -4.43 -9.50
CA ASP A 99 -19.75 -3.56 -9.65
C ASP A 99 -21.11 -4.28 -9.74
N GLN A 100 -21.28 -5.36 -8.97
CA GLN A 100 -22.62 -5.83 -8.64
C GLN A 100 -23.28 -4.81 -7.70
N PHE A 101 -24.59 -4.56 -7.84
CA PHE A 101 -25.33 -3.58 -7.00
C PHE A 101 -26.29 -4.21 -5.98
N GLY A 102 -26.20 -5.53 -5.78
CA GLY A 102 -27.01 -6.25 -4.81
C GLY A 102 -26.13 -7.13 -3.94
N VAL A 103 -25.56 -8.17 -4.54
CA VAL A 103 -24.63 -9.06 -3.86
C VAL A 103 -23.51 -9.49 -4.80
N GLY A 104 -22.27 -9.57 -4.33
CA GLY A 104 -21.19 -10.17 -5.12
C GLY A 104 -21.44 -11.66 -5.27
N MET A 105 -21.36 -12.39 -4.16
CA MET A 105 -21.72 -13.80 -4.08
C MET A 105 -22.65 -14.11 -2.92
N GLU A 106 -23.68 -14.92 -3.18
CA GLU A 106 -24.59 -15.44 -2.17
C GLU A 106 -24.62 -16.97 -2.21
N LEU A 107 -24.45 -17.58 -1.04
CA LEU A 107 -24.48 -19.03 -0.86
C LEU A 107 -25.44 -19.42 0.26
N ASN A 108 -26.25 -20.46 0.01
CA ASN A 108 -27.16 -21.02 1.00
C ASN A 108 -27.10 -22.55 1.05
N ASN A 109 -27.14 -23.11 2.26
CA ASN A 109 -27.29 -24.54 2.53
C ASN A 109 -26.19 -25.43 1.91
N ALA A 110 -24.93 -25.15 2.25
CA ALA A 110 -23.75 -25.79 1.67
C ALA A 110 -22.64 -26.04 2.70
N VAL A 111 -21.73 -26.95 2.36
CA VAL A 111 -20.37 -27.05 2.88
C VAL A 111 -19.47 -26.49 1.79
N ALA A 112 -18.68 -25.47 2.11
CA ALA A 112 -17.98 -24.68 1.11
C ALA A 112 -16.62 -24.18 1.58
N ASP A 113 -15.73 -24.04 0.61
CA ASP A 113 -14.46 -23.38 0.74
C ASP A 113 -14.45 -22.15 -0.19
N MET A 114 -14.33 -20.96 0.39
CA MET A 114 -14.51 -19.68 -0.30
C MET A 114 -13.31 -18.79 -0.03
N HIS A 115 -12.36 -18.74 -0.97
CA HIS A 115 -11.09 -18.06 -0.72
C HIS A 115 -10.41 -17.39 -1.91
N ASP A 116 -9.44 -16.51 -1.65
CA ASP A 116 -8.69 -15.78 -2.69
C ASP A 116 -9.58 -15.01 -3.70
N ASN A 117 -10.81 -14.67 -3.34
CA ASN A 117 -11.68 -13.90 -4.23
C ASN A 117 -11.49 -12.41 -3.98
N VAL A 118 -11.50 -11.63 -5.07
CA VAL A 118 -11.45 -10.16 -5.02
C VAL A 118 -12.80 -9.61 -5.44
N LEU A 119 -13.46 -8.88 -4.55
CA LEU A 119 -14.77 -8.30 -4.76
C LEU A 119 -14.70 -6.78 -4.64
N THR A 120 -15.04 -6.06 -5.71
CA THR A 120 -15.02 -4.60 -5.72
C THR A 120 -16.34 -4.04 -6.21
N ALA A 121 -16.87 -3.04 -5.49
CA ALA A 121 -18.00 -2.25 -5.96
C ALA A 121 -17.75 -0.77 -5.62
N GLU A 122 -17.88 0.11 -6.60
CA GLU A 122 -17.65 1.55 -6.44
C GLU A 122 -18.96 2.35 -6.49
N ASP A 123 -19.40 2.84 -5.32
CA ASP A 123 -20.58 3.70 -5.14
C ASP A 123 -21.84 3.19 -5.85
N VAL A 124 -22.07 1.88 -5.80
CA VAL A 124 -23.30 1.24 -6.28
C VAL A 124 -24.49 1.56 -5.34
N LEU A 125 -25.72 1.24 -5.76
CA LEU A 125 -26.92 1.65 -5.02
C LEU A 125 -27.01 0.99 -3.63
N PHE A 126 -26.81 -0.32 -3.56
CA PHE A 126 -26.70 -1.13 -2.34
C PHE A 126 -25.63 -2.19 -2.58
N TYR A 127 -25.02 -2.76 -1.56
CA TYR A 127 -24.10 -3.88 -1.80
C TYR A 127 -23.90 -4.78 -0.59
N THR A 128 -23.80 -6.07 -0.87
CA THR A 128 -23.21 -7.05 0.03
C THR A 128 -22.12 -7.80 -0.72
N GLY A 129 -20.87 -7.81 -0.25
CA GLY A 129 -19.79 -8.53 -0.94
C GLY A 129 -20.06 -10.02 -0.97
N ILE A 130 -19.98 -10.64 0.22
CA ILE A 130 -20.22 -12.07 0.42
C ILE A 130 -21.40 -12.23 1.37
N ARG A 131 -22.40 -13.03 0.99
CA ARG A 131 -23.50 -13.45 1.88
C ARG A 131 -23.58 -14.96 1.96
N CYS A 132 -23.56 -15.48 3.18
CA CYS A 132 -23.65 -16.90 3.47
C CYS A 132 -24.71 -17.16 4.52
N ALA A 133 -25.56 -18.15 4.28
CA ALA A 133 -26.59 -18.58 5.23
C ALA A 133 -26.74 -20.11 5.25
N HIS A 134 -26.74 -20.71 6.43
CA HIS A 134 -26.73 -22.18 6.57
C HIS A 134 -25.55 -22.84 5.85
N VAL A 135 -24.42 -22.14 5.80
CA VAL A 135 -23.16 -22.63 5.26
C VAL A 135 -22.37 -23.17 6.44
N GLU A 136 -22.16 -24.48 6.53
CA GLU A 136 -21.63 -25.12 7.74
C GLU A 136 -20.44 -26.02 7.45
N GLN A 137 -19.56 -26.18 8.46
CA GLN A 137 -18.30 -26.91 8.30
C GLN A 137 -17.46 -26.34 7.13
N SER A 138 -17.54 -25.03 6.98
CA SER A 138 -17.06 -24.27 5.83
C SER A 138 -16.00 -23.27 6.25
N GLU A 139 -15.14 -22.94 5.30
CA GLU A 139 -14.07 -21.96 5.48
C GLU A 139 -14.30 -20.80 4.50
N ILE A 140 -14.29 -19.57 5.03
CA ILE A 140 -14.40 -18.35 4.26
C ILE A 140 -13.17 -17.52 4.59
N HIS A 141 -12.18 -17.52 3.71
CA HIS A 141 -10.86 -17.00 4.06
C HIS A 141 -10.12 -16.34 2.92
N ASP A 142 -9.10 -15.52 3.22
CA ASP A 142 -8.25 -14.85 2.21
C ASP A 142 -9.03 -14.09 1.12
N ASN A 143 -10.28 -13.67 1.39
CA ASN A 143 -11.05 -12.85 0.44
C ASN A 143 -10.73 -11.37 0.66
N ASP A 144 -10.62 -10.61 -0.42
CA ASP A 144 -10.48 -9.16 -0.42
C ASP A 144 -11.79 -8.53 -0.93
N VAL A 145 -12.56 -7.94 0.00
CA VAL A 145 -13.83 -7.28 -0.29
C VAL A 145 -13.68 -5.78 -0.10
N ARG A 146 -13.86 -5.03 -1.19
CA ARG A 146 -13.83 -3.57 -1.27
C ARG A 146 -15.20 -3.05 -1.68
N ALA A 147 -16.08 -2.91 -0.68
CA ALA A 147 -17.48 -2.59 -0.87
C ALA A 147 -17.74 -1.08 -0.65
N SER A 148 -18.15 -0.34 -1.68
CA SER A 148 -18.68 1.02 -1.56
C SER A 148 -20.08 1.12 -2.14
N ALA A 149 -21.04 1.60 -1.36
CA ALA A 149 -22.42 1.83 -1.79
C ALA A 149 -22.99 3.14 -1.26
N ILE A 150 -23.95 3.72 -1.99
CA ILE A 150 -24.63 4.97 -1.63
C ILE A 150 -25.60 4.77 -0.46
N ASN A 151 -26.22 3.58 -0.35
CA ASN A 151 -27.12 3.23 0.75
C ASN A 151 -26.48 2.16 1.63
N ASP A 152 -27.19 1.05 1.89
CA ASP A 152 -26.71 -0.02 2.76
C ASP A 152 -25.55 -0.76 2.10
N CYS A 153 -24.51 -1.01 2.89
CA CYS A 153 -23.28 -1.64 2.45
C CYS A 153 -22.81 -2.67 3.48
N THR A 154 -22.47 -3.87 3.03
CA THR A 154 -21.90 -4.91 3.89
C THR A 154 -20.76 -5.61 3.18
N ALA A 155 -19.58 -5.73 3.79
CA ALA A 155 -18.49 -6.47 3.16
C ALA A 155 -18.76 -7.99 3.23
N LEU A 156 -19.00 -8.52 4.42
CA LEU A 156 -19.31 -9.95 4.62
C LEU A 156 -20.47 -10.15 5.59
N GLU A 157 -21.42 -10.98 5.18
CA GLU A 157 -22.55 -11.45 5.97
C GLU A 157 -22.51 -12.97 6.12
N TYR A 158 -22.51 -13.48 7.35
CA TYR A 158 -22.49 -14.92 7.62
C TYR A 158 -23.50 -15.31 8.69
N SER A 159 -24.38 -16.27 8.40
CA SER A 159 -25.54 -16.51 9.25
C SER A 159 -26.01 -17.96 9.37
N ASN A 160 -26.70 -18.22 10.48
CA ASN A 160 -27.49 -19.42 10.75
C ASN A 160 -26.70 -20.72 10.60
N THR A 161 -25.51 -20.80 11.21
CA THR A 161 -24.83 -22.08 11.38
C THR A 161 -25.52 -22.91 12.46
N GLN A 162 -25.28 -24.22 12.48
CA GLN A 162 -25.81 -25.12 13.52
C GLN A 162 -24.76 -26.15 13.95
N SER A 163 -23.84 -26.52 13.04
CA SER A 163 -22.63 -27.26 13.41
C SER A 163 -21.85 -26.50 14.48
N THR A 164 -21.46 -27.19 15.55
CA THR A 164 -20.65 -26.63 16.64
C THR A 164 -19.15 -26.72 16.39
N THR A 165 -18.73 -27.17 15.19
CA THR A 165 -17.33 -27.27 14.80
C THR A 165 -17.15 -27.02 13.30
N GLY A 166 -15.99 -26.50 12.92
CA GLY A 166 -15.55 -26.43 11.52
C GLY A 166 -16.08 -25.25 10.73
N ASN A 167 -16.77 -24.29 11.36
CA ASN A 167 -17.12 -23.03 10.70
C ASN A 167 -15.99 -22.03 10.94
N ARG A 168 -15.37 -21.51 9.89
CA ARG A 168 -14.20 -20.62 10.01
C ARG A 168 -14.29 -19.42 9.10
N ILE A 169 -13.97 -18.25 9.66
CA ILE A 169 -13.86 -16.98 8.93
C ILE A 169 -12.51 -16.38 9.30
N TYR A 170 -11.55 -16.38 8.39
CA TYR A 170 -10.20 -15.92 8.72
C TYR A 170 -9.45 -15.25 7.58
N ASN A 171 -8.44 -14.43 7.87
CA ASN A 171 -7.62 -13.76 6.86
C ASN A 171 -8.40 -12.93 5.81
N ASN A 172 -9.66 -12.58 6.05
CA ASN A 172 -10.38 -11.75 5.08
C ASN A 172 -10.02 -10.28 5.28
N ARG A 173 -9.81 -9.57 4.16
CA ARG A 173 -9.69 -8.11 4.09
C ARG A 173 -11.06 -7.54 3.71
N LEU A 174 -11.73 -6.91 4.67
CA LEU A 174 -13.13 -6.50 4.56
C LEU A 174 -13.26 -4.98 4.73
N TYR A 175 -13.35 -4.28 3.60
CA TYR A 175 -13.64 -2.85 3.54
C TYR A 175 -15.10 -2.61 3.18
N ALA A 176 -15.80 -1.79 3.99
CA ALA A 176 -17.17 -1.36 3.70
C ALA A 176 -17.33 0.15 3.90
N ARG A 177 -17.88 0.81 2.88
CA ARG A 177 -18.29 2.21 2.90
C ARG A 177 -19.73 2.34 2.43
N GLY A 178 -20.60 2.86 3.29
CA GLY A 178 -22.03 3.00 3.03
C GLY A 178 -22.55 4.40 3.39
N GLY A 179 -23.75 4.73 2.91
CA GLY A 179 -24.44 5.99 3.23
C GLY A 179 -25.64 5.85 4.18
N THR A 180 -26.05 4.61 4.52
CA THR A 180 -27.09 4.34 5.53
C THR A 180 -26.65 3.31 6.57
N GLN A 181 -26.91 2.01 6.40
CA GLN A 181 -26.38 0.97 7.30
C GLN A 181 -25.08 0.39 6.71
N THR A 182 -24.00 0.39 7.49
CA THR A 182 -22.69 -0.03 6.98
C THR A 182 -22.05 -1.06 7.92
N TRP A 183 -21.88 -2.29 7.45
CA TRP A 183 -21.28 -3.35 8.26
C TRP A 183 -20.04 -3.94 7.60
N GLY A 184 -18.95 -4.07 8.35
CA GLY A 184 -17.76 -4.76 7.89
C GLY A 184 -17.99 -6.27 7.85
N LEU A 185 -17.93 -6.88 9.04
CA LEU A 185 -18.28 -8.27 9.27
C LEU A 185 -19.58 -8.36 10.08
N ALA A 186 -20.66 -8.78 9.41
CA ALA A 186 -21.96 -8.99 10.01
C ALA A 186 -22.25 -10.48 10.19
N VAL A 187 -22.57 -10.89 11.41
CA VAL A 187 -22.76 -12.29 11.80
C VAL A 187 -24.04 -12.49 12.58
N PHE A 188 -24.76 -13.58 12.28
CA PHE A 188 -26.10 -13.82 12.83
C PHE A 188 -26.31 -15.28 13.21
N ASN A 189 -26.73 -15.54 14.45
CA ASN A 189 -27.08 -16.89 14.91
C ASN A 189 -25.98 -17.93 14.58
N LEU A 190 -24.82 -17.76 15.22
CA LEU A 190 -23.68 -18.63 15.01
C LEU A 190 -23.54 -19.66 16.14
N TRP A 191 -23.10 -20.84 15.77
CA TRP A 191 -22.64 -21.90 16.66
C TRP A 191 -21.24 -22.35 16.21
N GLY A 192 -20.32 -22.49 17.16
CA GLY A 192 -18.99 -23.09 16.93
C GLY A 192 -18.18 -22.47 15.79
N THR A 193 -18.24 -21.15 15.63
CA THR A 193 -17.53 -20.43 14.55
C THR A 193 -16.24 -19.81 15.07
N GLU A 194 -15.12 -20.10 14.41
CA GLU A 194 -13.84 -19.46 14.67
C GLU A 194 -13.69 -18.24 13.74
N ILE A 195 -13.64 -17.03 14.31
CA ILE A 195 -13.44 -15.77 13.58
C ILE A 195 -12.07 -15.20 14.00
N VAL A 196 -11.06 -15.40 13.16
CA VAL A 196 -9.68 -15.05 13.53
C VAL A 196 -8.93 -14.34 12.43
N PHE A 197 -8.03 -13.41 12.76
CA PHE A 197 -7.14 -12.77 11.78
C PHE A 197 -7.85 -12.09 10.60
N ASN A 198 -9.06 -11.55 10.77
CA ASN A 198 -9.70 -10.73 9.74
C ASN A 198 -9.29 -9.26 9.93
N SER A 199 -9.03 -8.55 8.83
CA SER A 199 -8.85 -7.09 8.82
C SER A 199 -10.13 -6.43 8.33
N VAL A 200 -10.79 -5.66 9.19
CA VAL A 200 -12.08 -5.04 8.89
C VAL A 200 -12.01 -3.53 9.09
N LEU A 201 -12.33 -2.79 8.03
CA LEU A 201 -12.43 -1.33 8.04
C LEU A 201 -13.80 -0.87 7.55
N VAL A 202 -14.46 -0.06 8.36
CA VAL A 202 -15.70 0.63 8.00
C VAL A 202 -15.47 2.13 7.89
N GLU A 203 -15.84 2.71 6.75
CA GLU A 203 -15.79 4.15 6.47
C GLU A 203 -17.16 4.70 6.02
N GLY A 204 -17.25 6.02 5.83
CA GLY A 204 -18.45 6.72 5.37
C GLY A 204 -19.07 7.61 6.45
N ASP A 205 -20.31 8.06 6.22
CA ASP A 205 -20.98 9.06 7.07
C ASP A 205 -22.21 8.44 7.77
N THR A 206 -22.04 7.28 8.42
CA THR A 206 -23.16 6.44 8.91
C THR A 206 -23.24 6.20 10.44
N PRO A 207 -23.00 7.19 11.33
CA PRO A 207 -23.25 7.00 12.76
C PRO A 207 -24.75 7.11 13.08
N PRO A 208 -25.35 6.25 13.94
CA PRO A 208 -24.74 5.18 14.75
C PRO A 208 -24.80 3.76 14.14
N GLU A 209 -25.31 3.61 12.91
CA GLU A 209 -25.62 2.31 12.28
C GLU A 209 -24.42 1.65 11.58
N ALA A 210 -23.24 2.26 11.67
CA ALA A 210 -21.98 1.70 11.20
C ALA A 210 -21.34 0.77 12.25
N HIS A 211 -20.97 -0.45 11.84
CA HIS A 211 -20.34 -1.44 12.72
C HIS A 211 -19.21 -2.18 12.01
N ALA A 212 -18.00 -2.18 12.57
CA ALA A 212 -16.91 -2.99 12.03
C ALA A 212 -17.20 -4.49 12.27
N PHE A 213 -17.52 -4.86 13.51
CA PHE A 213 -18.09 -6.16 13.85
C PHE A 213 -19.52 -6.02 14.35
N TYR A 214 -20.45 -6.73 13.73
CA TYR A 214 -21.86 -6.73 14.10
C TYR A 214 -22.35 -8.16 14.32
N HIS A 215 -22.61 -8.53 15.58
CA HIS A 215 -23.21 -9.81 15.93
C HIS A 215 -24.62 -9.65 16.49
N LEU A 216 -25.58 -10.22 15.77
CA LEU A 216 -26.99 -10.21 16.15
C LEU A 216 -27.55 -11.62 16.25
N SER A 217 -27.78 -12.07 17.49
CA SER A 217 -28.58 -13.25 17.76
C SER A 217 -29.62 -12.98 18.84
N ASN A 218 -30.74 -13.71 18.77
CA ASN A 218 -31.75 -13.76 19.82
C ASN A 218 -31.61 -15.02 20.70
N PHE A 219 -30.65 -15.88 20.40
CA PHE A 219 -30.44 -17.16 21.06
C PHE A 219 -29.41 -16.99 22.18
N ASP A 220 -29.86 -17.26 23.41
CA ASP A 220 -29.02 -17.19 24.61
C ASP A 220 -28.04 -18.39 24.71
N ASP A 221 -28.23 -19.42 23.88
CA ASP A 221 -27.49 -20.69 23.79
C ASP A 221 -26.54 -20.77 22.59
N GLY A 222 -26.25 -19.63 21.94
CA GLY A 222 -25.15 -19.57 20.98
C GLY A 222 -23.84 -19.75 21.74
N GLU A 223 -23.45 -20.98 21.97
CA GLU A 223 -22.18 -21.37 22.57
C GLU A 223 -21.07 -21.26 21.50
N ASP A 224 -19.90 -20.77 21.93
CA ASP A 224 -18.60 -21.01 21.29
C ASP A 224 -18.32 -20.35 19.93
N THR A 225 -18.67 -19.07 19.74
CA THR A 225 -17.93 -18.27 18.74
C THR A 225 -16.64 -17.76 19.37
N GLU A 226 -15.51 -18.22 18.84
CA GLU A 226 -14.19 -17.72 19.17
C GLU A 226 -13.90 -16.51 18.28
N VAL A 227 -13.63 -15.35 18.89
CA VAL A 227 -13.32 -14.13 18.14
C VAL A 227 -12.02 -13.55 18.66
N ARG A 228 -10.92 -13.74 17.94
CA ARG A 228 -9.61 -13.21 18.37
C ARG A 228 -8.68 -12.87 17.23
N ASN A 229 -7.65 -12.07 17.53
CA ASN A 229 -6.62 -11.66 16.57
C ASN A 229 -7.18 -10.89 15.36
N ASN A 230 -8.38 -10.34 15.42
CA ASN A 230 -8.96 -9.57 14.32
C ASN A 230 -8.65 -8.08 14.51
N ILE A 231 -8.70 -7.32 13.42
CA ILE A 231 -8.79 -5.86 13.44
C ILE A 231 -10.22 -5.45 13.08
N PHE A 232 -10.89 -4.73 13.99
CA PHE A 232 -12.21 -4.16 13.79
C PHE A 232 -12.15 -2.64 13.96
N ALA A 233 -11.97 -1.93 12.84
CA ALA A 233 -11.85 -0.48 12.82
C ALA A 233 -13.07 0.20 12.17
N ASN A 234 -13.60 1.23 12.83
CA ASN A 234 -14.73 2.01 12.36
C ASN A 234 -14.40 3.50 12.32
N GLN A 235 -14.12 4.02 11.13
CA GLN A 235 -13.84 5.43 10.90
C GLN A 235 -15.08 6.25 10.56
N ALA A 236 -16.26 5.62 10.47
CA ALA A 236 -17.54 6.26 10.19
C ALA A 236 -18.25 6.83 11.43
N GLY A 237 -17.57 6.87 12.59
CA GLY A 237 -18.14 7.33 13.86
C GLY A 237 -19.11 6.33 14.53
N GLY A 238 -19.25 5.12 13.98
CA GLY A 238 -20.05 4.04 14.55
C GLY A 238 -19.30 3.26 15.63
N ARG A 239 -19.66 2.00 15.85
CA ARG A 239 -18.97 1.14 16.85
C ARG A 239 -17.97 0.22 16.17
N ALA A 240 -16.84 -0.03 16.82
CA ALA A 240 -15.94 -1.13 16.42
C ALA A 240 -16.63 -2.48 16.66
N TRP A 241 -17.29 -2.59 17.81
CA TRP A 241 -17.80 -3.86 18.31
C TRP A 241 -19.26 -3.75 18.75
N HIS A 242 -20.14 -4.55 18.14
CA HIS A 242 -21.53 -4.67 18.55
C HIS A 242 -21.94 -6.13 18.70
N VAL A 243 -22.37 -6.51 19.90
CA VAL A 243 -22.88 -7.85 20.17
C VAL A 243 -24.17 -7.75 20.98
N LYS A 244 -25.23 -8.38 20.49
CA LYS A 244 -26.53 -8.38 21.18
C LYS A 244 -26.59 -9.27 22.42
N GLN A 245 -26.03 -10.47 22.37
CA GLN A 245 -26.09 -11.42 23.49
C GLN A 245 -24.68 -11.74 23.99
N PRO A 246 -24.35 -11.45 25.26
CA PRO A 246 -23.01 -11.68 25.81
C PRO A 246 -22.49 -13.11 25.64
N ALA A 247 -23.37 -14.10 25.81
CA ALA A 247 -23.01 -15.52 25.75
C ALA A 247 -22.42 -15.93 24.38
N ASN A 248 -22.75 -15.22 23.30
CA ASN A 248 -22.33 -15.61 21.96
C ASN A 248 -20.88 -15.29 21.63
N VAL A 249 -20.18 -14.52 22.46
CA VAL A 249 -18.78 -14.14 22.26
C VAL A 249 -17.96 -14.40 23.53
N ALA A 250 -18.31 -15.47 24.26
CA ALA A 250 -17.67 -15.80 25.52
C ALA A 250 -16.15 -16.06 25.42
N GLN A 251 -15.64 -16.28 24.20
CA GLN A 251 -14.23 -16.52 23.90
C GLN A 251 -13.67 -15.39 22.99
N GLU A 252 -13.83 -14.15 23.44
CA GLU A 252 -13.33 -12.96 22.75
C GLU A 252 -12.08 -12.40 23.46
N ASP A 253 -10.97 -12.27 22.72
CA ASP A 253 -9.71 -11.71 23.23
C ASP A 253 -8.74 -11.32 22.10
N HIS A 254 -7.66 -10.58 22.39
CA HIS A 254 -6.59 -10.23 21.43
C HIS A 254 -7.08 -9.57 20.12
N ASN A 255 -8.21 -8.85 20.14
CA ASN A 255 -8.67 -8.09 18.97
C ASN A 255 -8.14 -6.64 19.05
N VAL A 256 -7.91 -6.03 17.89
CA VAL A 256 -7.71 -4.58 17.76
C VAL A 256 -9.07 -3.96 17.50
N LEU A 257 -9.53 -3.11 18.41
CA LEU A 257 -10.78 -2.37 18.28
C LEU A 257 -10.44 -0.90 18.03
N PHE A 258 -11.18 -0.24 17.14
CA PHE A 258 -11.01 1.20 16.95
C PHE A 258 -12.29 1.86 16.46
N THR A 259 -12.58 3.05 16.99
CA THR A 259 -13.59 3.93 16.42
C THR A 259 -13.22 5.40 16.50
N THR A 260 -13.66 6.19 15.51
CA THR A 260 -13.66 7.66 15.58
C THR A 260 -14.86 8.23 16.34
N GLY A 261 -15.84 7.39 16.71
CA GLY A 261 -17.04 7.77 17.46
C GLY A 261 -16.89 7.70 18.98
N ASP A 262 -17.91 8.16 19.71
CA ASP A 262 -17.88 8.23 21.18
C ASP A 262 -18.01 6.85 21.88
N THR A 263 -18.42 5.80 21.16
CA THR A 263 -18.70 4.47 21.73
C THR A 263 -17.92 3.39 20.99
N LEU A 264 -16.89 2.85 21.63
CA LEU A 264 -16.10 1.74 21.09
C LEU A 264 -16.93 0.47 20.89
N ALA A 265 -17.62 0.05 21.96
CA ALA A 265 -18.21 -1.27 22.04
C ALA A 265 -19.63 -1.26 22.61
N SER A 266 -20.40 -2.30 22.30
CA SER A 266 -21.70 -2.53 22.92
C SER A 266 -21.96 -4.02 23.12
N LEU A 267 -22.51 -4.35 24.28
CA LEU A 267 -22.83 -5.71 24.71
C LEU A 267 -24.23 -5.71 25.32
N GLY A 268 -25.19 -6.32 24.63
CA GLY A 268 -26.60 -6.19 24.98
C GLY A 268 -27.08 -4.75 24.90
N SER A 269 -27.70 -4.27 25.98
CA SER A 269 -28.15 -2.87 26.09
C SER A 269 -27.07 -1.93 26.63
N THR A 270 -25.87 -2.41 26.94
CA THR A 270 -24.80 -1.61 27.52
C THR A 270 -23.87 -1.07 26.42
N HIS A 271 -23.48 0.19 26.56
CA HIS A 271 -22.54 0.88 25.66
C HIS A 271 -21.28 1.25 26.44
N TYR A 272 -20.12 0.97 25.87
CA TYR A 272 -18.81 1.19 26.46
C TYR A 272 -18.05 2.21 25.60
N LEU A 273 -17.58 3.27 26.23
CA LEU A 273 -16.94 4.39 25.54
C LEU A 273 -15.53 4.02 25.07
N ASP A 274 -14.85 3.18 25.85
CA ASP A 274 -13.46 2.79 25.66
C ASP A 274 -13.26 1.30 26.02
N LEU A 275 -12.10 0.77 25.70
CA LEU A 275 -11.76 -0.62 26.01
C LEU A 275 -11.67 -0.90 27.50
N ALA A 276 -11.20 0.06 28.31
CA ALA A 276 -11.09 -0.11 29.76
C ALA A 276 -12.46 -0.36 30.43
N SER A 277 -13.48 0.39 30.00
CA SER A 277 -14.86 0.18 30.46
C SER A 277 -15.45 -1.12 29.91
N TYR A 278 -15.13 -1.50 28.68
CA TYR A 278 -15.55 -2.79 28.11
C TYR A 278 -14.98 -3.95 28.91
N GLN A 279 -13.66 -4.02 29.10
CA GLN A 279 -12.97 -5.07 29.87
C GLN A 279 -13.54 -5.21 31.29
N SER A 280 -13.74 -4.07 31.98
CA SER A 280 -14.29 -4.07 33.34
C SER A 280 -15.75 -4.54 33.40
N GLY A 281 -16.56 -4.18 32.41
CA GLY A 281 -17.99 -4.47 32.39
C GLY A 281 -18.37 -5.82 31.80
N SER A 282 -17.60 -6.34 30.84
CA SER A 282 -17.86 -7.62 30.16
C SER A 282 -17.04 -8.77 30.75
N GLY A 283 -15.83 -8.49 31.26
CA GLY A 283 -14.84 -9.52 31.61
C GLY A 283 -14.16 -10.16 30.40
N LEU A 284 -14.40 -9.65 29.19
CA LEU A 284 -13.81 -10.09 27.93
C LEU A 284 -12.67 -9.13 27.50
N SER A 285 -12.06 -9.35 26.33
CA SER A 285 -11.10 -8.43 25.72
C SER A 285 -9.85 -8.16 26.58
N THR A 286 -9.45 -9.09 27.45
CA THR A 286 -8.39 -8.88 28.46
C THR A 286 -7.02 -8.49 27.86
N ASN A 287 -6.74 -8.95 26.65
CA ASN A 287 -5.52 -8.70 25.89
C ASN A 287 -5.81 -7.99 24.55
N SER A 288 -7.05 -7.55 24.31
CA SER A 288 -7.40 -6.69 23.18
C SER A 288 -6.79 -5.29 23.36
N VAL A 289 -6.72 -4.51 22.28
CA VAL A 289 -6.20 -3.14 22.27
C VAL A 289 -7.15 -2.17 21.57
N ASP A 290 -7.12 -0.90 21.98
CA ASP A 290 -7.92 0.20 21.42
C ASP A 290 -6.99 1.16 20.67
N LEU A 291 -6.71 0.85 19.41
CA LEU A 291 -5.69 1.52 18.59
C LEU A 291 -6.14 1.60 17.13
N ASP A 292 -5.95 2.76 16.50
CA ASP A 292 -6.16 2.91 15.06
C ASP A 292 -5.14 2.04 14.30
N PRO A 293 -5.57 1.09 13.45
CA PRO A 293 -4.64 0.32 12.63
C PRO A 293 -3.97 1.15 11.54
N VAL A 294 -4.50 2.32 11.18
CA VAL A 294 -3.99 3.24 10.15
C VAL A 294 -3.63 2.53 8.85
N PHE A 295 -4.67 2.09 8.15
CA PHE A 295 -4.56 1.58 6.78
C PHE A 295 -4.27 2.73 5.81
N ALA A 296 -2.98 3.06 5.63
CA ALA A 296 -2.53 4.25 4.89
C ALA A 296 -2.97 4.30 3.41
N LEU A 297 -3.33 3.15 2.84
CA LEU A 297 -3.75 2.98 1.44
C LEU A 297 -5.18 2.44 1.31
N ALA A 298 -6.05 2.66 2.31
CA ALA A 298 -7.46 2.26 2.26
C ALA A 298 -8.09 2.58 0.88
N PRO A 299 -8.81 1.63 0.25
CA PRO A 299 -9.37 0.39 0.81
C PRO A 299 -8.41 -0.80 0.87
N ASP A 300 -7.12 -0.61 0.61
CA ASP A 300 -6.11 -1.64 0.86
C ASP A 300 -5.84 -1.77 2.37
N LEU A 301 -6.01 -2.98 2.92
CA LEU A 301 -5.97 -3.27 4.36
C LEU A 301 -4.72 -4.05 4.79
N HIS A 302 -3.61 -3.94 4.05
CA HIS A 302 -2.30 -4.34 4.57
C HIS A 302 -1.94 -3.47 5.78
N LEU A 303 -1.42 -4.11 6.81
CA LEU A 303 -1.06 -3.50 8.07
C LEU A 303 0.24 -2.72 7.91
N ASN A 304 0.30 -1.52 8.50
CA ASN A 304 1.52 -0.70 8.52
C ASN A 304 1.75 -0.09 9.90
N SER A 305 1.23 -0.73 10.94
CA SER A 305 1.23 -0.21 12.30
C SER A 305 2.18 -1.01 13.18
N CYS A 306 3.39 -0.49 13.40
CA CYS A 306 4.40 -1.12 14.25
C CYS A 306 3.94 -1.35 15.70
N VAL A 307 2.95 -0.62 16.19
CA VAL A 307 2.42 -0.81 17.55
C VAL A 307 1.50 -2.03 17.62
N LEU A 308 1.04 -2.52 16.47
CA LEU A 308 0.26 -3.75 16.35
C LEU A 308 1.14 -4.97 16.00
N ASP A 309 2.43 -4.75 15.67
CA ASP A 309 3.42 -5.80 15.37
C ASP A 309 3.52 -6.81 16.53
N GLY A 310 3.23 -8.08 16.23
CA GLY A 310 3.34 -9.21 17.14
C GLY A 310 2.34 -9.24 18.29
N MET A 311 1.21 -8.52 18.18
CA MET A 311 0.21 -8.42 19.25
C MET A 311 -0.82 -9.55 19.29
N ALA A 312 -0.88 -10.40 18.27
CA ALA A 312 -1.77 -11.55 18.24
C ALA A 312 -1.14 -12.80 18.87
N VAL A 313 -1.97 -13.83 19.09
CA VAL A 313 -1.53 -15.16 19.55
C VAL A 313 -1.60 -16.19 18.43
N PRO A 314 -0.65 -17.14 18.33
CA PRO A 314 -0.68 -18.17 17.29
C PRO A 314 -2.00 -18.96 17.23
N VAL A 315 -2.49 -19.22 16.02
CA VAL A 315 -3.57 -20.19 15.75
C VAL A 315 -2.94 -21.34 14.98
N ALA A 316 -2.91 -22.54 15.55
CA ALA A 316 -2.11 -23.65 15.01
C ALA A 316 -2.48 -24.08 13.58
N TRP A 317 -3.69 -23.76 13.14
CA TRP A 317 -4.21 -24.06 11.81
C TRP A 317 -4.17 -22.87 10.83
N VAL A 318 -3.77 -21.67 11.26
CA VAL A 318 -3.51 -20.50 10.39
C VAL A 318 -2.01 -20.24 10.35
N LEU A 319 -1.34 -20.80 9.34
CA LEU A 319 0.13 -20.72 9.20
C LEU A 319 0.60 -19.59 8.28
N PHE A 320 -0.31 -19.09 7.45
CA PHE A 320 -0.05 -18.04 6.47
C PHE A 320 -1.14 -16.97 6.59
N ASP A 321 -0.80 -15.75 6.20
CA ASP A 321 -1.74 -14.65 6.07
C ASP A 321 -2.41 -14.63 4.67
N ALA A 322 -3.13 -13.55 4.35
CA ALA A 322 -3.87 -13.40 3.09
C ALA A 322 -2.99 -13.21 1.84
N ASP A 323 -1.72 -12.84 2.02
CA ASP A 323 -0.76 -12.64 0.93
C ASP A 323 0.27 -13.79 0.86
N ASN A 324 0.01 -14.84 1.64
CA ASN A 324 0.79 -16.07 1.74
C ASN A 324 2.18 -15.86 2.39
N ASP A 325 2.32 -14.82 3.22
CA ASP A 325 3.44 -14.65 4.12
C ASP A 325 3.26 -15.51 5.38
N ALA A 326 4.36 -16.05 5.87
CA ALA A 326 4.34 -17.00 6.99
C ALA A 326 4.10 -16.25 8.31
N ARG A 327 3.06 -16.64 9.04
CA ARG A 327 2.78 -16.06 10.37
C ARG A 327 3.85 -16.43 11.37
N SER A 328 4.21 -15.48 12.24
CA SER A 328 5.12 -15.73 13.34
C SER A 328 4.56 -16.84 14.25
N PRO A 329 5.36 -17.89 14.55
CA PRO A 329 4.89 -19.01 15.38
C PRO A 329 4.79 -18.64 16.88
N VAL A 330 5.16 -17.42 17.26
CA VAL A 330 5.20 -16.96 18.66
C VAL A 330 4.44 -15.66 18.88
N SER A 331 4.45 -14.76 17.90
CA SER A 331 3.89 -13.41 17.99
C SER A 331 3.43 -12.95 16.60
N PRO A 332 2.35 -13.54 16.06
CA PRO A 332 1.78 -13.09 14.80
C PRO A 332 1.17 -11.70 14.94
N ASP A 333 0.88 -11.07 13.80
CA ASP A 333 0.19 -9.79 13.73
C ASP A 333 -1.33 -9.98 13.77
N PRO A 334 -2.07 -9.06 14.40
CA PRO A 334 -3.53 -9.06 14.30
C PRO A 334 -3.97 -8.70 12.88
N GLY A 335 -5.10 -9.26 12.47
CA GLY A 335 -5.66 -9.01 11.13
C GLY A 335 -5.12 -9.96 10.06
N ALA A 336 -5.49 -9.66 8.82
CA ALA A 336 -5.30 -10.52 7.65
C ALA A 336 -3.89 -10.47 7.04
N ASP A 337 -3.02 -9.61 7.55
CA ASP A 337 -1.69 -9.34 7.00
C ASP A 337 -0.64 -9.54 8.10
N GLU A 338 0.42 -10.26 7.79
CA GLU A 338 1.61 -10.43 8.61
C GLU A 338 2.73 -9.57 8.01
N PHE A 339 3.01 -8.43 8.63
CA PHE A 339 3.96 -7.47 8.10
C PHE A 339 5.20 -7.44 8.98
N THR A 340 6.37 -7.35 8.34
CA THR A 340 7.61 -7.12 9.10
C THR A 340 7.84 -5.62 9.22
N PHE A 341 7.65 -5.05 10.41
CA PHE A 341 8.05 -3.67 10.65
C PHE A 341 9.58 -3.54 10.63
N SER A 342 10.10 -2.66 9.76
CA SER A 342 11.53 -2.33 9.73
C SER A 342 11.74 -0.88 10.17
N ALA A 343 12.38 -0.68 11.32
CA ALA A 343 12.67 0.63 11.88
C ALA A 343 13.90 1.33 11.25
N GLY A 344 14.58 0.71 10.28
CA GLY A 344 15.83 1.24 9.68
C GLY A 344 17.11 0.86 10.45
N PRO A 345 18.28 1.44 10.09
CA PRO A 345 18.43 2.64 9.27
C PRO A 345 18.21 2.39 7.77
N PHE A 346 17.41 3.24 7.14
CA PHE A 346 17.36 3.36 5.68
C PHE A 346 18.43 4.34 5.22
N SER A 347 19.09 4.07 4.10
CA SER A 347 20.07 5.02 3.53
C SER A 347 19.43 5.82 2.40
N ALA A 348 19.37 7.14 2.56
CA ALA A 348 19.08 8.06 1.46
C ALA A 348 20.24 8.05 0.44
N PRO A 349 19.97 8.30 -0.86
CA PRO A 349 21.03 8.51 -1.83
C PRO A 349 22.01 9.59 -1.35
N PRO A 350 23.33 9.45 -1.56
CA PRO A 350 24.28 10.48 -1.17
C PRO A 350 24.05 11.78 -1.94
N ASP A 351 24.02 12.90 -1.23
CA ASP A 351 24.05 14.23 -1.84
C ASP A 351 25.50 14.65 -2.07
N THR A 352 25.82 15.09 -3.30
CA THR A 352 27.14 15.64 -3.64
C THR A 352 26.99 17.11 -4.00
N ILE A 353 27.65 17.98 -3.24
CA ILE A 353 27.57 19.44 -3.41
C ILE A 353 28.98 20.05 -3.51
N LEU A 354 29.08 21.25 -4.05
CA LEU A 354 30.28 22.07 -3.97
C LEU A 354 30.38 22.77 -2.62
N SER A 355 31.61 23.04 -2.17
CA SER A 355 31.86 23.81 -0.94
C SER A 355 31.22 25.21 -0.93
N SER A 356 30.92 25.77 -2.11
CA SER A 356 30.20 27.05 -2.27
C SER A 356 28.70 26.96 -1.98
N GLU A 357 28.14 25.76 -1.91
CA GLU A 357 26.71 25.52 -1.66
C GLU A 357 26.41 25.32 -0.17
N LEU A 358 27.42 25.42 0.70
CA LEU A 358 27.24 25.42 2.15
C LEU A 358 26.75 26.79 2.66
N PRO A 359 25.87 26.83 3.68
CA PRO A 359 25.24 25.69 4.34
C PRO A 359 24.21 24.99 3.45
N TYR A 360 24.17 23.66 3.55
CA TYR A 360 23.24 22.82 2.79
C TYR A 360 22.04 22.41 3.65
N THR A 361 20.87 22.30 3.03
CA THR A 361 19.64 21.92 3.72
C THR A 361 19.42 20.42 3.56
N LEU A 362 19.44 19.67 4.66
CA LEU A 362 18.94 18.29 4.68
C LEU A 362 17.49 18.30 5.16
N SER A 363 16.64 17.54 4.48
CA SER A 363 15.21 17.43 4.75
C SER A 363 14.83 16.01 5.10
N ALA A 364 14.28 15.83 6.31
CA ALA A 364 13.68 14.58 6.75
C ALA A 364 12.29 14.35 6.11
N PRO A 365 11.75 13.11 6.15
CA PRO A 365 10.37 12.83 5.78
C PRO A 365 9.35 13.70 6.54
N ASP A 366 8.17 13.88 5.95
CA ASP A 366 7.07 14.71 6.46
C ASP A 366 6.30 14.07 7.64
N SER A 367 7.00 13.39 8.53
CA SER A 367 6.45 12.72 9.71
C SER A 367 7.36 13.00 10.89
N GLY A 368 6.84 13.60 11.96
CA GLY A 368 7.62 14.03 13.12
C GLY A 368 6.90 13.71 14.43
N PRO A 369 7.62 13.71 15.57
CA PRO A 369 8.84 14.48 15.85
C PRO A 369 10.11 13.95 15.17
N TRP A 370 11.04 14.86 14.84
CA TRP A 370 12.36 14.55 14.29
C TRP A 370 13.45 14.63 15.37
N ALA A 371 14.43 13.73 15.31
CA ALA A 371 15.61 13.74 16.15
C ALA A 371 16.84 13.47 15.28
N TRP A 372 17.59 14.54 14.98
CA TRP A 372 18.83 14.44 14.21
C TRP A 372 20.00 14.07 15.13
N ASN A 373 20.99 13.36 14.59
CA ASN A 373 22.27 13.12 15.29
C ASN A 373 23.05 14.41 15.60
N THR A 374 22.65 15.56 15.02
CA THR A 374 23.14 16.90 15.35
C THR A 374 22.49 17.51 16.60
N GLY A 375 21.45 16.86 17.15
CA GLY A 375 20.66 17.34 18.28
C GLY A 375 19.51 18.29 17.90
N GLN A 376 19.30 18.54 16.61
CA GLN A 376 18.19 19.35 16.10
C GLN A 376 16.90 18.53 16.00
N ASN A 377 15.75 19.21 16.05
CA ASN A 377 14.41 18.58 16.08
C ASN A 377 13.41 19.17 15.06
N THR A 378 13.92 19.85 14.04
CA THR A 378 13.15 20.35 12.90
C THR A 378 13.27 19.39 11.73
N ARG A 379 12.24 19.32 10.86
CA ARG A 379 12.28 18.54 9.62
C ARG A 379 13.51 18.87 8.76
N ASP A 380 13.76 20.16 8.60
CA ASP A 380 14.88 20.67 7.83
C ASP A 380 16.00 21.14 8.77
N ILE A 381 17.24 20.77 8.46
CA ILE A 381 18.43 21.24 9.16
C ILE A 381 19.44 21.84 8.19
N GLN A 382 20.15 22.87 8.64
CA GLN A 382 21.29 23.45 7.92
C GLN A 382 22.58 22.80 8.39
N VAL A 383 23.32 22.18 7.48
CA VAL A 383 24.61 21.54 7.76
C VAL A 383 25.75 22.28 7.05
N ASN A 384 26.88 22.40 7.75
CA ASN A 384 28.00 23.25 7.32
C ASN A 384 29.23 22.45 6.85
N MET A 385 29.15 21.11 6.87
CA MET A 385 30.25 20.24 6.46
C MET A 385 29.70 18.92 5.91
N GLY A 386 30.48 18.28 5.03
CA GLY A 386 30.20 16.91 4.61
C GLY A 386 30.32 15.93 5.76
N GLY A 387 29.60 14.82 5.67
CA GLY A 387 29.52 13.80 6.71
C GLY A 387 28.24 12.98 6.61
N THR A 388 28.09 12.04 7.53
CA THR A 388 26.86 11.25 7.68
C THR A 388 25.96 11.90 8.73
N TYR A 389 24.73 12.19 8.35
CA TYR A 389 23.68 12.69 9.22
C TYR A 389 22.61 11.61 9.33
N SER A 390 22.09 11.36 10.53
CA SER A 390 20.94 10.48 10.70
C SER A 390 19.79 11.24 11.34
N CYS A 391 18.57 10.93 10.92
CA CYS A 391 17.34 11.45 11.50
C CYS A 391 16.47 10.28 11.91
N THR A 392 16.15 10.19 13.20
CA THR A 392 15.03 9.39 13.67
C THR A 392 13.77 10.23 13.57
N PHE A 393 12.69 9.66 13.04
CA PHE A 393 11.40 10.34 12.99
C PHE A 393 10.28 9.39 13.38
N THR A 394 9.24 9.94 14.01
CA THR A 394 8.10 9.15 14.52
C THR A 394 6.80 9.62 13.88
N ASP A 395 5.93 8.69 13.48
CA ASP A 395 4.58 9.04 13.00
C ASP A 395 3.54 9.21 14.12
N VAL A 396 2.29 9.45 13.70
CA VAL A 396 1.13 9.62 14.57
C VAL A 396 0.82 8.36 15.41
N ASN A 397 1.24 7.19 14.95
CA ASN A 397 1.03 5.90 15.63
C ASN A 397 2.17 5.56 16.58
N GLY A 398 3.21 6.40 16.67
CA GLY A 398 4.36 6.13 17.51
C GLY A 398 5.42 5.25 16.83
N CYS A 399 5.29 4.98 15.54
CA CYS A 399 6.27 4.22 14.78
C CYS A 399 7.48 5.07 14.45
N SER A 400 8.66 4.61 14.85
CA SER A 400 9.91 5.31 14.64
C SER A 400 10.75 4.64 13.56
N TRP A 401 11.26 5.46 12.64
CA TRP A 401 12.21 5.05 11.63
C TRP A 401 13.48 5.89 11.71
N GLU A 402 14.61 5.31 11.32
CA GLU A 402 15.87 6.02 11.17
C GLU A 402 16.27 6.10 9.68
N VAL A 403 16.65 7.29 9.22
CA VAL A 403 17.20 7.52 7.88
C VAL A 403 18.59 8.14 7.98
N GLU A 404 19.54 7.60 7.22
CA GLU A 404 20.91 8.10 7.06
C GLU A 404 21.06 8.89 5.75
N TYR A 405 21.69 10.05 5.84
CA TYR A 405 22.04 10.95 4.74
C TYR A 405 23.56 11.07 4.67
N ALA A 406 24.15 10.73 3.52
CA ALA A 406 25.57 10.97 3.25
C ALA A 406 25.74 12.26 2.44
N LEU A 407 26.31 13.31 3.05
CA LEU A 407 26.66 14.55 2.36
C LEU A 407 28.13 14.55 1.97
N VAL A 408 28.41 14.52 0.67
CA VAL A 408 29.75 14.66 0.10
C VAL A 408 29.95 16.11 -0.35
N VAL A 409 30.97 16.77 0.18
CA VAL A 409 31.33 18.14 -0.22
C VAL A 409 32.59 18.12 -1.07
N GLU A 410 32.46 18.51 -2.33
CA GLU A 410 33.55 18.66 -3.27
C GLU A 410 34.09 20.09 -3.26
N ILE A 411 35.41 20.23 -3.38
CA ILE A 411 36.05 21.53 -3.53
C ILE A 411 36.16 21.81 -5.03
N SER A 412 35.39 22.78 -5.51
CA SER A 412 35.58 23.28 -6.88
C SER A 412 36.92 24.01 -6.98
N THR A 413 37.90 23.39 -7.65
CA THR A 413 39.06 24.13 -8.14
C THR A 413 38.60 24.91 -9.38
N GLY A 414 38.18 26.16 -9.18
CA GLY A 414 37.74 27.03 -10.26
C GLY A 414 38.78 27.17 -11.37
N VAL A 415 38.63 26.37 -12.43
CA VAL A 415 39.24 26.62 -13.73
C VAL A 415 38.11 26.50 -14.75
N GLU A 416 37.22 27.49 -14.76
CA GLU A 416 36.53 27.80 -16.01
C GLU A 416 37.57 28.39 -16.96
N ALA A 417 37.90 27.65 -18.00
CA ALA A 417 38.70 28.14 -19.10
C ALA A 417 37.99 29.31 -19.77
N SER A 418 38.37 30.54 -19.39
CA SER A 418 37.97 31.77 -20.07
C SER A 418 38.49 31.73 -21.52
N LYS A 419 37.63 31.30 -22.45
CA LYS A 419 37.78 31.46 -23.89
C LYS A 419 37.41 32.89 -24.28
N THR A 420 38.34 33.84 -24.17
CA THR A 420 38.34 35.08 -24.97
C THR A 420 39.68 35.79 -24.87
N ALA A 421 40.62 35.48 -25.77
CA ALA A 421 41.71 36.38 -26.15
C ALA A 421 42.26 35.92 -27.51
N GLU A 422 42.30 36.82 -28.50
CA GLU A 422 42.98 36.60 -29.77
C GLU A 422 44.44 36.21 -29.51
N GLU A 423 44.80 35.00 -29.91
CA GLU A 423 46.13 34.44 -29.69
C GLU A 423 47.12 35.12 -30.65
N VAL A 424 48.16 35.78 -30.13
CA VAL A 424 49.24 36.35 -30.94
C VAL A 424 50.02 35.18 -31.55
N LEU A 425 49.77 34.86 -32.83
CA LEU A 425 50.41 33.76 -33.55
C LEU A 425 51.74 34.23 -34.18
N PRO A 426 52.91 33.87 -33.61
CA PRO A 426 54.18 34.35 -34.12
C PRO A 426 54.55 33.63 -35.41
N TYR A 427 55.14 34.36 -36.36
CA TYR A 427 55.66 33.76 -37.59
C TYR A 427 56.91 34.49 -38.11
N PRO A 428 57.84 33.82 -38.80
CA PRO A 428 57.89 32.37 -38.99
C PRO A 428 58.32 31.64 -37.71
N ILE A 429 57.85 30.42 -37.52
CA ILE A 429 58.37 29.47 -36.54
C ILE A 429 58.73 28.18 -37.31
N PRO A 430 60.01 27.78 -37.40
CA PRO A 430 61.18 28.40 -36.78
C PRO A 430 61.64 29.71 -37.47
N ALA A 431 62.23 30.64 -36.71
CA ALA A 431 62.83 31.87 -37.20
C ALA A 431 64.36 31.86 -37.08
N ALA A 432 65.05 32.42 -38.10
CA ALA A 432 66.51 32.55 -38.10
C ALA A 432 66.99 33.93 -37.63
N ASP A 433 66.24 35.00 -37.92
CA ASP A 433 66.63 36.38 -37.60
C ASP A 433 65.55 37.15 -36.84
N ARG A 434 64.29 37.07 -37.28
CA ARG A 434 63.17 37.81 -36.67
C ARG A 434 61.88 36.98 -36.63
N VAL A 435 61.06 37.25 -35.60
CA VAL A 435 59.70 36.72 -35.44
C VAL A 435 58.73 37.90 -35.49
N PHE A 436 57.77 37.87 -36.41
CA PHE A 436 56.66 38.81 -36.48
C PHE A 436 55.54 38.39 -35.52
N LEU A 437 54.89 39.36 -34.90
CA LEU A 437 53.81 39.17 -33.92
C LEU A 437 52.56 39.91 -34.41
N PRO A 438 51.83 39.35 -35.39
CA PRO A 438 50.63 39.98 -35.95
C PRO A 438 49.58 40.20 -34.85
N GLY A 439 48.92 41.36 -34.86
CA GLY A 439 47.93 41.72 -33.86
C GLY A 439 48.50 42.29 -32.56
N LEU A 440 49.83 42.35 -32.40
CA LEU A 440 50.43 42.96 -31.21
C LEU A 440 50.40 44.50 -31.30
N GLU A 441 49.71 45.14 -30.37
CA GLU A 441 49.75 46.59 -30.20
C GLU A 441 51.10 47.04 -29.60
N VAL A 442 51.74 48.04 -30.22
CA VAL A 442 53.03 48.59 -29.80
C VAL A 442 52.93 50.11 -29.56
N PRO A 443 53.70 50.69 -28.60
CA PRO A 443 54.82 50.07 -27.89
C PRO A 443 54.39 49.19 -26.70
N THR A 444 54.96 47.99 -26.60
CA THR A 444 54.60 47.00 -25.56
C THR A 444 55.83 46.28 -25.03
N GLY A 445 55.87 46.03 -23.72
CA GLY A 445 56.95 45.30 -23.06
C GLY A 445 56.84 43.80 -23.29
N ILE A 446 57.95 43.12 -23.51
CA ILE A 446 58.00 41.66 -23.60
C ILE A 446 59.04 41.07 -22.65
N GLN A 447 58.87 39.80 -22.33
CA GLN A 447 59.82 38.98 -21.61
C GLN A 447 60.00 37.65 -22.35
N LEU A 448 61.25 37.25 -22.58
CA LEU A 448 61.59 35.99 -23.21
C LEU A 448 62.23 35.05 -22.18
N PHE A 449 61.74 33.83 -22.11
CA PHE A 449 62.19 32.80 -21.20
C PHE A 449 62.69 31.58 -21.96
N THR A 450 63.60 30.82 -21.36
CA THR A 450 63.86 29.44 -21.76
C THR A 450 62.68 28.54 -21.36
N THR A 451 62.61 27.31 -21.89
CA THR A 451 61.52 26.36 -21.57
C THR A 451 61.51 25.87 -20.12
N ASP A 452 62.63 25.97 -19.40
CA ASP A 452 62.76 25.73 -17.96
C ASP A 452 62.41 26.97 -17.11
N GLY A 453 61.94 28.06 -17.73
CA GLY A 453 61.37 29.22 -17.05
C GLY A 453 62.38 30.30 -16.64
N ARG A 454 63.64 30.23 -17.08
CA ARG A 454 64.64 31.26 -16.80
C ARG A 454 64.46 32.46 -17.74
N LEU A 455 64.38 33.67 -17.18
CA LEU A 455 64.29 34.92 -17.94
C LEU A 455 65.61 35.16 -18.70
N MET A 456 65.51 35.27 -20.02
CA MET A 456 66.63 35.51 -20.94
C MET A 456 66.74 36.98 -21.36
N ARG A 457 65.60 37.59 -21.67
CA ARG A 457 65.55 38.98 -22.13
C ARG A 457 64.26 39.65 -21.71
N GLN A 458 64.32 40.94 -21.43
CA GLN A 458 63.16 41.81 -21.30
C GLN A 458 63.43 43.10 -22.08
N GLU A 459 62.51 43.48 -22.96
CA GLU A 459 62.66 44.67 -23.81
C GLU A 459 61.30 45.29 -24.14
N LEU A 460 61.31 46.54 -24.61
CA LEU A 460 60.13 47.24 -25.10
C LEU A 460 60.13 47.21 -26.63
N LEU A 461 59.14 46.57 -27.23
CA LEU A 461 58.97 46.54 -28.68
C LEU A 461 58.26 47.82 -29.14
N THR A 462 58.85 48.50 -30.12
CA THR A 462 58.26 49.68 -30.79
C THR A 462 57.69 49.36 -32.18
N ALA A 463 57.86 48.12 -32.63
CA ALA A 463 57.27 47.53 -33.84
C ALA A 463 56.83 46.10 -33.51
N PRO A 464 55.81 45.52 -34.18
CA PRO A 464 55.27 44.19 -33.88
C PRO A 464 56.18 43.05 -34.41
N MET A 465 57.48 43.12 -34.09
CA MET A 465 58.49 42.15 -34.46
C MET A 465 59.56 42.05 -33.36
N LEU A 466 60.06 40.84 -33.15
CA LEU A 466 61.14 40.50 -32.21
C LEU A 466 62.37 40.02 -32.98
N THR A 467 63.55 40.56 -32.67
CA THR A 467 64.81 40.06 -33.25
C THR A 467 65.38 38.93 -32.39
N VAL A 468 65.66 37.80 -33.03
CA VAL A 468 66.11 36.54 -32.39
C VAL A 468 67.45 36.02 -32.93
N SER A 469 68.10 36.73 -33.85
CA SER A 469 69.39 36.32 -34.45
C SER A 469 70.52 36.14 -33.44
N ASP A 470 70.45 36.79 -32.28
CA ASP A 470 71.45 36.67 -31.22
C ASP A 470 71.18 35.49 -30.26
N LEU A 471 70.00 34.86 -30.34
CA LEU A 471 69.67 33.65 -29.57
C LEU A 471 70.28 32.40 -30.22
N SER A 472 70.55 31.38 -29.41
CA SER A 472 70.99 30.06 -29.88
C SER A 472 69.81 29.25 -30.43
N ASN A 473 70.09 28.20 -31.23
CA ASN A 473 69.02 27.32 -31.71
C ASN A 473 68.30 26.64 -30.53
N GLY A 474 66.96 26.71 -30.53
CA GLY A 474 66.16 26.21 -29.41
C GLY A 474 64.74 26.75 -29.37
N THR A 475 63.96 26.28 -28.40
CA THR A 475 62.60 26.74 -28.14
C THR A 475 62.62 27.74 -26.97
N TYR A 476 61.87 28.83 -27.12
CA TYR A 476 61.75 29.88 -26.12
C TYR A 476 60.28 30.20 -25.88
N LEU A 477 59.98 30.74 -24.70
CA LEU A 477 58.65 31.18 -24.29
C LEU A 477 58.62 32.70 -24.25
N LEU A 478 57.75 33.31 -25.06
CA LEU A 478 57.54 34.75 -25.13
C LEU A 478 56.31 35.13 -24.30
N ARG A 479 56.49 36.05 -23.36
CA ARG A 479 55.41 36.68 -22.60
C ARG A 479 55.32 38.15 -22.96
N VAL A 480 54.10 38.64 -23.15
CA VAL A 480 53.80 40.07 -23.38
C VAL A 480 53.35 40.68 -22.04
N ASN A 481 53.92 41.82 -21.65
CA ASN A 481 53.61 42.47 -20.38
C ASN A 481 52.25 43.17 -20.44
N GLY A 482 51.46 43.05 -19.37
CA GLY A 482 50.17 43.73 -19.23
C GLY A 482 48.94 42.87 -19.54
N THR A 483 49.13 41.60 -19.90
CA THR A 483 48.04 40.64 -20.10
C THR A 483 48.30 39.35 -19.32
N GLU A 484 47.27 38.77 -18.69
CA GLU A 484 47.34 37.45 -18.02
C GLU A 484 47.33 36.29 -19.04
N HIS A 485 48.09 36.42 -20.14
CA HIS A 485 48.10 35.43 -21.22
C HIS A 485 49.12 34.32 -20.97
N VAL A 486 48.81 33.14 -21.52
CA VAL A 486 49.71 31.99 -21.63
C VAL A 486 50.92 32.40 -22.49
N PRO A 487 52.17 32.14 -22.07
CA PRO A 487 53.34 32.49 -22.87
C PRO A 487 53.36 31.70 -24.19
N VAL A 488 53.64 32.39 -25.29
CA VAL A 488 53.64 31.84 -26.64
C VAL A 488 55.00 31.19 -26.93
N ARG A 489 55.00 30.00 -27.56
CA ARG A 489 56.24 29.32 -27.95
C ARG A 489 56.79 29.90 -29.24
N ILE A 490 58.08 30.24 -29.25
CA ILE A 490 58.84 30.56 -30.46
C ILE A 490 60.00 29.56 -30.61
N GLN A 491 60.37 29.24 -31.84
CA GLN A 491 61.49 28.36 -32.14
C GLN A 491 62.52 29.10 -32.98
N VAL A 492 63.77 29.08 -32.55
CA VAL A 492 64.90 29.69 -33.25
C VAL A 492 65.72 28.59 -33.92
N LEU A 493 65.96 28.75 -35.22
CA LEU A 493 66.80 27.87 -36.02
C LEU A 493 67.71 28.72 -36.90
N ARG A 494 69.01 28.73 -36.59
CA ARG A 494 70.07 29.21 -37.48
C ARG A 494 70.45 28.15 -38.49
#